data_AF-A0AAW7AH17-F1
#
_entry.id   AF-A0AAW7AH17-F1
#
_cell.length_a   1.000
_cell.length_b   1.000
_cell.length_c   1.000
_cell.angle_alpha   90.00
_cell.angle_beta   90.00
_cell.angle_gamma   90.00
#
_symmetry.space_group_name_H-M   'P 1'
#
loop_
_entity.id
_entity.type
_entity.pdbx_description
1 polymer ?
#
loop_
_entity_poly.entity_id
_entity_poly.type
_entity_poly.pdbx_seq_one_letter_code
_entity_poly.pdbx_strand_id
1 'polypeptide(L)' 'MAENFLDKAKETAKTVSEKLKGSDNEKAQQASEQIDKFTGGSDDKKDEDNEDEK' A
#
# COMPACT_ATOMS: atom_id res chain seq x y z
N MET A 1 23.96 2.38 2.18
CA MET A 1 23.25 1.14 2.56
C MET A 1 21.82 1.38 3.08
N ALA A 2 21.16 2.50 2.74
CA ALA A 2 19.81 2.80 3.22
C ALA A 2 18.71 2.44 2.20
N GLU A 3 19.03 2.46 0.90
CA GLU A 3 18.11 2.12 -0.20
C GLU A 3 17.48 0.73 0.00
N ASN A 4 18.30 -0.30 0.23
CA ASN A 4 17.83 -1.68 0.44
C ASN A 4 16.96 -1.88 1.69
N PHE A 5 17.07 -1.03 2.70
CA PHE A 5 16.30 -1.18 3.94
C PHE A 5 14.87 -0.65 3.75
N LEU A 6 14.74 0.54 3.15
CA LEU A 6 13.45 1.15 2.90
C LEU A 6 12.62 0.33 1.91
N ASP A 7 13.24 -0.15 0.83
CA ASP A 7 12.56 -0.98 -0.17
C ASP A 7 12.10 -2.31 0.42
N LYS A 8 12.95 -2.96 1.21
CA LYS A 8 12.60 -4.20 1.90
C LYS A 8 11.50 -4.01 2.95
N ALA A 9 11.50 -2.87 3.65
CA ALA A 9 10.43 -2.52 4.59
C ALA A 9 9.10 -2.32 3.86
N LYS A 10 9.09 -1.62 2.72
CA LYS A 10 7.90 -1.44 1.88
C LYS A 10 7.37 -2.77 1.34
N GLU A 11 8.25 -3.63 0.84
CA GLU A 11 7.88 -4.95 0.31
C GLU A 11 7.29 -5.86 1.39
N THR A 12 7.90 -5.87 2.58
CA THR A 12 7.41 -6.61 3.74
C THR A 12 6.05 -6.11 4.18
N ALA A 13 5.86 -4.78 4.22
CA ALA A 13 4.62 -4.17 4.64
C ALA A 13 3.49 -4.40 3.61
N LYS A 14 3.77 -4.37 2.30
CA LYS A 14 2.83 -4.81 1.25
C LYS A 14 2.41 -6.27 1.44
N THR A 15 3.37 -7.17 1.66
CA THR A 15 3.10 -8.60 1.89
C THR A 15 2.21 -8.85 3.11
N VAL A 16 2.46 -8.11 4.21
CA VAL A 16 1.64 -8.20 5.43
C VAL A 16 0.25 -7.62 5.18
N SER A 17 0.15 -6.50 4.47
CA SER A 17 -1.14 -5.91 4.08
C SER A 17 -1.98 -6.89 3.26
N GLU A 18 -1.43 -7.50 2.20
CA GLU A 18 -2.14 -8.48 1.38
C GLU A 18 -2.64 -9.68 2.18
N LYS A 19 -1.81 -10.20 3.10
CA LYS A 19 -2.22 -11.30 3.99
C LYS A 19 -3.35 -10.91 4.94
N LEU A 20 -3.35 -9.67 5.42
CA LEU A 20 -4.37 -9.14 6.32
C LEU A 20 -5.67 -8.80 5.57
N LYS A 21 -5.58 -8.36 4.30
CA LYS A 21 -6.73 -8.05 3.43
C LYS A 21 -7.59 -9.27 3.12
N GLY A 22 -6.94 -10.42 2.96
CA GLY A 22 -7.61 -11.71 2.73
C GLY A 22 -8.18 -12.37 3.98
N SER A 23 -8.06 -11.76 5.16
CA SER A 23 -8.59 -12.32 6.41
C SER A 23 -10.02 -11.86 6.65
N ASP A 24 -10.89 -12.75 7.13
CA ASP A 24 -12.30 -12.45 7.50
C ASP A 24 -12.44 -11.63 8.80
N ASN A 25 -11.36 -11.02 9.29
CA ASN A 25 -11.35 -10.25 10.52
C ASN A 25 -11.37 -8.76 10.19
N GLU A 26 -12.44 -8.06 10.56
CA GLU A 26 -12.65 -6.63 10.29
C GLU A 26 -11.46 -5.75 10.74
N LYS A 27 -10.84 -6.07 11.88
CA LYS A 27 -9.64 -5.36 12.35
C LYS A 27 -8.41 -5.63 11.50
N ALA A 28 -8.30 -6.83 10.93
CA ALA A 28 -7.22 -7.18 10.02
C ALA A 28 -7.37 -6.44 8.69
N GLN A 29 -8.59 -6.30 8.18
CA GLN A 29 -8.86 -5.49 6.99
C GLN A 29 -8.52 -4.01 7.21
N GLN A 30 -8.93 -3.43 8.35
CA GLN A 30 -8.56 -2.05 8.70
C GLN A 30 -7.05 -1.85 8.85
N ALA A 31 -6.36 -2.81 9.46
CA ALA A 31 -4.90 -2.79 9.58
C ALA A 31 -4.21 -2.91 8.22
N SER A 32 -4.72 -3.78 7.33
CA SER A 32 -4.27 -3.90 5.94
C SER A 32 -4.38 -2.55 5.23
N GLU A 33 -5.53 -1.87 5.29
CA GLU A 33 -5.72 -0.59 4.63
C GLU A 33 -4.79 0.51 5.15
N GLN A 34 -4.51 0.54 6.47
CA GLN A 34 -3.57 1.50 7.04
C GLN A 34 -2.12 1.23 6.61
N ILE A 35 -1.73 -0.04 6.57
CA ILE A 35 -0.40 -0.46 6.10
C ILE A 35 -0.27 -0.16 4.60
N ASP A 36 -1.31 -0.45 3.81
CA ASP A 36 -1.36 -0.12 2.39
C ASP A 36 -1.12 1.38 2.22
N LYS A 37 -1.94 2.25 2.83
CA LYS A 37 -1.75 3.71 2.80
C LYS A 37 -0.35 4.17 3.22
N PHE A 38 0.22 3.58 4.27
CA PHE A 38 1.56 3.92 4.76
C PHE A 38 2.66 3.53 3.76
N THR A 39 2.48 2.42 3.04
CA THR A 39 3.44 1.92 2.06
C THR A 39 3.31 2.58 0.68
N GLY A 40 2.40 3.55 0.52
CA GLY A 40 2.04 4.13 -0.77
C GLY A 40 1.13 3.21 -1.58
N GLY A 41 0.19 2.58 -0.87
CA GLY A 41 -0.66 1.49 -1.33
C GLY A 41 -1.38 1.85 -2.60
N SER A 42 -1.17 1.02 -3.62
CA SER A 42 -1.96 0.79 -4.85
C SER A 42 -2.67 1.96 -5.55
N ASP A 43 -2.45 3.21 -5.16
CA ASP A 43 -2.81 4.44 -5.84
C ASP A 43 -1.78 4.78 -6.93
N ASP A 44 -0.99 3.78 -7.34
CA ASP A 44 -0.27 3.76 -8.62
C ASP A 44 -1.22 3.42 -9.78
N LYS A 45 -2.52 3.67 -9.63
CA LYS A 45 -3.50 3.79 -10.71
C LYS A 45 -4.62 4.78 -10.33
N LYS A 46 -4.33 6.08 -10.39
CA LYS A 46 -5.04 7.10 -11.20
C LYS A 46 -4.57 8.52 -10.85
N ASP A 47 -3.38 8.89 -11.29
CA ASP A 47 -3.15 10.22 -11.87
C ASP A 47 -2.85 10.03 -13.36
N GLU A 48 -3.77 9.33 -14.02
CA GLU A 48 -3.93 9.28 -15.48
C GLU A 48 -5.40 9.62 -15.75
N ASP A 49 -5.84 10.81 -15.28
CA ASP A 49 -7.02 11.55 -15.77
C ASP A 49 -7.12 12.93 -15.10
N ASN A 50 -6.36 13.92 -15.59
CA ASN A 50 -6.77 15.33 -15.77
C ASN A 50 -5.58 16.12 -16.35
N GLU A 51 -5.11 15.68 -17.51
CA GLU A 51 -4.50 16.59 -18.48
C GLU A 51 -5.63 17.07 -19.40
N ASP A 52 -6.55 17.89 -18.89
CA ASP A 52 -7.33 18.79 -19.75
C ASP A 52 -7.84 20.04 -18.99
N GLU A 53 -7.64 21.18 -19.64
CA GLU A 53 -8.07 22.56 -19.34
C GLU A 53 -7.55 23.26 -18.06
N LYS A 54 -6.42 23.98 -18.16
CA LYS A 54 -6.40 25.42 -18.55
C LYS A 54 -5.00 26.04 -18.61
#